data_AF-A0A366DNQ5-F1
#
_entry.id   AF-A0A366DNQ5-F1
#
_cell.length_a   1.000
_cell.length_b   1.000
_cell.length_c   1.000
_cell.angle_alpha   90.00
_cell.angle_beta   90.00
_cell.angle_gamma   90.00
#
_symmetry.space_group_name_H-M   'P 1'
#
loop_
_entity.id
_entity.type
_entity.pdbx_description
1 polymer ?
#
loop_
_entity_poly.entity_id
_entity_poly.type
_entity_poly.pdbx_seq_one_letter_code
_entity_poly.pdbx_strand_id
1 'polypeptide(L)'
;MSAADAVREVPPGAAHWVSLLPPEDLNEFLAELIAVVRGGVAPEAQSTLLTQWRHTAEIYADPALLAALTREPEGDLGPVPYPDR
;
A
#
# COMPACT_ATOMS: atom_id res chain seq x y z
N MET A 1 27.08 -2.46 -0.17
CA MET A 1 25.98 -3.06 0.61
C MET A 1 25.26 -4.02 -0.31
N SER A 2 25.33 -5.31 -0.03
CA SER A 2 24.70 -6.35 -0.87
C SER A 2 23.19 -6.39 -0.61
N ALA A 3 22.40 -6.87 -1.56
CA ALA A 3 20.98 -7.16 -1.35
C ALA A 3 20.76 -8.11 -0.15
N ALA A 4 21.73 -8.99 0.12
CA ALA A 4 21.73 -9.88 1.27
C ALA A 4 21.98 -9.17 2.62
N ASP A 5 22.62 -8.01 2.61
CA ASP A 5 22.82 -7.19 3.82
C ASP A 5 21.54 -6.41 4.13
N ALA A 6 20.86 -5.90 3.11
CA ALA A 6 19.59 -5.17 3.27
C ALA A 6 18.46 -6.04 3.84
N VAL A 7 18.42 -7.33 3.50
CA VAL A 7 17.42 -8.30 4.01
C VAL A 7 17.60 -8.63 5.49
N ARG A 8 18.83 -8.51 6.04
CA ARG A 8 19.11 -8.81 7.46
C ARG A 8 18.73 -7.67 8.41
N GLU A 9 18.66 -6.45 7.90
CA GLU A 9 18.23 -5.27 8.67
C GLU A 9 16.71 -5.13 8.74
N VAL A 10 15.96 -6.00 8.06
CA VAL A 10 14.50 -6.05 8.12
C VAL A 10 14.11 -6.63 9.48
N PRO A 11 13.45 -5.85 10.37
CA PRO A 11 13.10 -6.35 11.70
C PRO A 11 12.20 -7.59 11.61
N PRO A 12 12.21 -8.52 12.58
CA PRO A 12 11.34 -9.70 12.63
C PRO A 12 9.81 -9.44 12.73
N GLY A 13 9.36 -8.23 12.38
CA GLY A 13 7.96 -7.81 12.21
C GLY A 13 7.71 -7.01 10.93
N ALA A 14 8.72 -6.82 10.08
CA ALA A 14 8.55 -6.30 8.73
C ALA A 14 8.46 -7.50 7.77
N ALA A 15 7.30 -7.88 7.25
CA ALA A 15 5.96 -7.36 7.41
C ALA A 15 5.02 -8.47 6.93
N HIS A 16 4.35 -9.20 7.84
CA HIS A 16 3.43 -10.28 7.44
C HIS A 16 2.40 -9.81 6.41
N TRP A 17 2.06 -8.51 6.42
CA TRP A 17 1.17 -7.88 5.46
C TRP A 17 1.61 -8.00 4.00
N VAL A 18 2.92 -8.06 3.69
CA VAL A 18 3.38 -8.19 2.29
C VAL A 18 2.88 -9.51 1.66
N SER A 19 2.75 -10.57 2.46
CA SER A 19 2.20 -11.85 1.99
C SER A 19 0.70 -11.85 1.74
N LEU A 20 0.01 -10.77 2.12
CA LEU A 20 -1.43 -10.58 1.89
C LEU A 20 -1.69 -9.86 0.56
N LEU A 21 -0.66 -9.31 -0.09
CA LEU A 21 -0.79 -8.69 -1.40
C LEU A 21 -0.95 -9.75 -2.51
N PRO A 22 -1.82 -9.51 -3.50
CA PRO A 22 -1.80 -10.22 -4.76
C PRO A 22 -0.45 -10.06 -5.49
N PRO A 23 -0.07 -11.00 -6.36
CA PRO A 23 1.21 -10.94 -7.08
C PRO A 23 1.43 -9.65 -7.89
N GLU A 24 0.39 -9.13 -8.53
CA GLU A 24 0.40 -7.89 -9.29
C GLU A 24 0.75 -6.68 -8.42
N ASP A 25 0.06 -6.55 -7.29
CA ASP A 25 0.22 -5.46 -6.32
C ASP A 25 1.56 -5.56 -5.58
N LEU A 26 2.06 -6.77 -5.33
CA LEU A 26 3.40 -6.97 -4.80
C LEU A 26 4.47 -6.43 -5.76
N ASN A 27 4.30 -6.65 -7.08
CA ASN A 27 5.24 -6.14 -8.07
C ASN A 27 5.20 -4.62 -8.15
N GLU A 28 4.00 -4.03 -8.08
CA GLU A 28 3.82 -2.57 -8.07
C GLU A 28 4.44 -1.94 -6.82
N PHE A 29 4.16 -2.49 -5.63
CA PHE A 29 4.80 -2.08 -4.37
C PHE A 29 6.32 -2.04 -4.47
N LEU A 30 6.92 -3.12 -4.99
CA LEU A 30 8.38 -3.20 -5.13
C LEU A 30 8.92 -2.17 -6.13
N ALA A 31 8.21 -1.94 -7.24
CA ALA A 31 8.61 -0.94 -8.22
C ALA A 31 8.58 0.48 -7.63
N GLU A 32 7.51 0.83 -6.91
CA GLU A 32 7.37 2.13 -6.24
C GLU A 32 8.40 2.33 -5.13
N LEU A 33 8.59 1.34 -4.26
CA LEU A 33 9.55 1.42 -3.17
C LEU A 33 10.97 1.66 -3.71
N ILE A 34 11.34 0.92 -4.76
CA ILE A 34 12.62 1.09 -5.42
C ILE A 34 12.74 2.49 -6.05
N ALA A 35 11.69 2.99 -6.69
CA ALA A 35 11.69 4.32 -7.30
C ALA A 35 11.87 5.43 -6.24
N VAL A 36 11.17 5.33 -5.11
CA VAL A 36 11.24 6.30 -4.00
C VAL A 36 12.62 6.29 -3.34
N VAL A 37 13.19 5.11 -3.06
CA VAL A 37 14.52 4.98 -2.46
C VAL A 37 15.60 5.52 -3.41
N ARG A 38 15.55 5.18 -4.71
CA ARG A 38 16.52 5.69 -5.69
C ARG A 38 16.35 7.17 -6.01
N GLY A 39 15.13 7.68 -5.88
CA GLY A 39 14.82 9.09 -6.07
C GLY A 39 15.30 10.00 -4.93
N GLY A 40 15.85 9.44 -3.84
CA GLY A 40 16.29 10.23 -2.69
C GLY A 40 15.14 10.95 -1.99
N VAL A 41 13.93 10.39 -2.09
CA VAL A 41 12.73 10.96 -1.47
C VAL A 41 12.89 10.94 0.05
N ALA A 42 12.36 11.97 0.71
CA ALA A 42 12.50 12.13 2.17
C ALA A 42 11.98 10.89 2.95
N PRO A 43 12.60 10.54 4.09
CA PRO A 43 12.21 9.38 4.90
C PRO A 43 10.73 9.36 5.32
N GLU A 44 10.12 10.52 5.51
CA GLU A 44 8.71 10.67 5.87
C GLU A 44 7.79 10.18 4.74
N ALA A 45 8.15 10.50 3.49
CA ALA A 45 7.43 10.03 2.32
C ALA A 45 7.66 8.54 2.06
N GLN A 46 8.85 8.00 2.36
CA GLN A 46 9.09 6.54 2.36
C GLN A 46 8.21 5.81 3.39
N SER A 47 8.10 6.37 4.60
CA SER A 47 7.24 5.83 5.66
C SER A 47 5.76 5.89 5.30
N THR A 48 5.35 6.96 4.61
CA THR A 48 3.99 7.13 4.08
C THR A 48 3.67 6.05 3.05
N LEU A 49 4.58 5.80 2.09
CA LEU A 49 4.43 4.75 1.10
C LEU A 49 4.24 3.37 1.74
N LEU A 50 5.10 3.01 2.70
CA LEU A 50 4.99 1.73 3.41
C LEU A 50 3.67 1.60 4.17
N THR A 51 3.17 2.69 4.74
CA THR A 51 1.88 2.71 5.45
C THR A 51 0.71 2.51 4.48
N GLN A 52 0.74 3.17 3.33
CA GLN A 52 -0.28 3.03 2.29
C GLN A 52 -0.35 1.59 1.78
N TRP A 53 0.79 0.99 1.43
CA TRP A 53 0.84 -0.40 0.97
C TRP A 53 0.43 -1.41 2.04
N ARG A 54 0.72 -1.15 3.32
CA ARG A 54 0.17 -1.94 4.42
C ARG A 54 -1.36 -1.89 4.45
N HIS A 55 -1.96 -0.71 4.28
CA HIS A 55 -3.42 -0.57 4.25
C HIS A 55 -4.05 -1.29 3.05
N THR A 56 -3.40 -1.26 1.89
CA THR A 56 -3.80 -2.06 0.72
C THR A 56 -3.81 -3.56 1.06
N ALA A 57 -2.74 -4.07 1.69
CA ALA A 57 -2.67 -5.46 2.12
C ALA A 57 -3.74 -5.84 3.16
N GLU A 58 -4.07 -4.93 4.09
CA GLU A 58 -5.13 -5.13 5.08
C GLU A 58 -6.51 -5.25 4.43
N ILE A 59 -6.76 -4.56 3.31
CA ILE A 59 -8.00 -4.70 2.52
C ILE A 59 -8.10 -6.11 1.94
N TYR A 60 -7.03 -6.64 1.34
CA TYR A 60 -7.03 -8.01 0.80
C TYR A 60 -7.20 -9.09 1.88
N ALA A 61 -6.79 -8.80 3.10
CA ALA A 61 -6.94 -9.71 4.23
C ALA A 61 -8.38 -9.81 4.75
N ASP A 62 -9.24 -8.83 4.43
CA ASP A 62 -10.65 -8.79 4.82
C ASP A 62 -11.56 -8.91 3.59
N PRO A 63 -12.07 -10.11 3.27
CA PRO A 63 -12.94 -10.33 2.12
C PRO A 63 -14.23 -9.50 2.14
N ALA A 64 -14.74 -9.15 3.33
CA ALA A 64 -15.95 -8.33 3.44
C ALA A 64 -15.63 -6.88 3.08
N LEU A 65 -14.50 -6.35 3.55
CA LEU A 65 -14.02 -5.02 3.18
C LEU A 65 -13.67 -4.95 1.69
N LEU A 66 -12.94 -5.95 1.17
CA LEU A 66 -12.61 -6.03 -0.26
C LEU A 66 -13.88 -6.02 -1.12
N ALA A 67 -14.88 -6.83 -0.77
CA ALA A 67 -16.15 -6.84 -1.49
C ALA A 67 -16.90 -5.50 -1.39
N ALA A 68 -16.88 -4.85 -0.21
CA ALA A 68 -17.52 -3.56 -0.01
C ALA A 68 -16.87 -2.43 -0.81
N LEU A 69 -15.54 -2.45 -0.97
CA LEU A 69 -14.77 -1.43 -1.70
C LEU A 69 -14.77 -1.62 -3.22
N THR A 70 -14.90 -2.87 -3.68
CA THR A 70 -14.81 -3.21 -5.12
C THR A 70 -16.16 -3.39 -5.81
N ARG A 71 -17.27 -3.45 -5.05
CA ARG A 71 -18.60 -3.53 -5.64
C ARG A 71 -18.97 -2.23 -6.35
N GLU A 72 -19.75 -2.36 -7.42
CA GLU A 72 -20.43 -1.21 -8.04
C GLU A 72 -21.38 -0.57 -7.01
N PRO A 73 -21.38 0.78 -6.86
CA PRO A 73 -22.34 1.47 -6.01
C PRO A 73 -23.79 1.20 -6.45
N GLU A 74 -24.69 1.16 -5.48
CA GLU A 74 -26.13 1.04 -5.77
C GLU A 74 -26.68 2.39 -6.26
N GLY A 75 -26.55 2.63 -7.56
CA GLY A 75 -27.09 3.82 -8.21
C GLY A 75 -26.31 5.10 -7.89
N ASP A 76 -27.00 6.23 -8.03
CA ASP A 76 -26.46 7.56 -7.74
C ASP A 76 -26.39 7.80 -6.23
N LEU A 77 -25.21 8.14 -5.71
CA LEU A 77 -24.97 8.45 -4.29
C LEU A 77 -25.31 9.91 -3.94
N GLY A 78 -25.91 10.64 -4.87
CA GLY A 78 -26.36 12.01 -4.71
C GLY A 78 -25.33 13.05 -5.14
N PRO A 79 -25.73 14.33 -5.17
CA PRO A 79 -24.86 15.41 -5.63
C PRO A 79 -23.71 15.65 -4.66
N VAL A 80 -22.49 15.77 -5.20
CA VAL A 80 -21.32 16.20 -4.41
C VAL A 80 -21.52 17.66 -3.98
N PRO A 81 -21.51 17.96 -2.66
CA PRO A 81 -21.63 19.34 -2.19
C PRO A 81 -20.51 20.22 -2.72
N TYR A 82 -20.81 21.49 -2.97
CA TYR A 82 -19.75 22.44 -3.28
C TYR A 82 -18.82 22.58 -2.06
N PRO A 83 -17.49 22.61 -2.24
CA PRO A 83 -16.58 22.86 -1.14
C PRO A 83 -16.87 24.22 -0.49
N ASP A 84 -16.88 24.25 0.83
CA ASP A 84 -16.97 25.50 1.60
C ASP A 84 -15.74 26.38 1.30
N ARG A 85 -15.95 27.70 1.24
CA ARG A 85 -14.88 28.69 1.04
C ARG A 85 -14.17 29.05 2.34
#